data_AF-A0A6P0LYS5-F1
#
_entry.id   AF-A0A6P0LYS5-F1
#
_cell.length_a   1.000
_cell.length_b   1.000
_cell.length_c   1.000
_cell.angle_alpha   90.00
_cell.angle_beta   90.00
_cell.angle_gamma   90.00
#
_symmetry.space_group_name_H-M   'P 1'
#
loop_
_entity.id
_entity.type
_entity.pdbx_description
1 polymer ?
#
loop_
_entity_poly.entity_id
_entity_poly.type
_entity_poly.pdbx_seq_one_letter_code
_entity_poly.pdbx_strand_id
1 'polypeptide(L)' 'MKPSQVIFPKFPVKQIAKRIIHMRQITRIDQQLFMSALLAKASLSLEEQTLVQEIYDGLNRGLIRVVE' A
#
# COMPACT_ATOMS: atom_id res chain seq x y z
N MET A 1 24.39 14.57 -16.08
CA MET A 1 23.97 13.64 -15.02
C MET A 1 22.67 13.00 -15.47
N LYS A 2 22.63 11.68 -15.70
CA LYS A 2 21.39 11.00 -16.06
C LYS A 2 20.51 11.01 -14.81
N PRO A 3 19.22 11.41 -14.88
CA PRO A 3 18.33 11.24 -13.74
C PRO A 3 18.31 9.74 -13.46
N SER A 4 18.75 9.35 -12.27
CA SER A 4 18.54 8.01 -11.75
C SER A 4 17.03 7.81 -11.74
N GLN A 5 16.50 7.19 -12.79
CA GLN A 5 15.17 6.64 -12.77
C GLN A 5 15.19 5.66 -11.61
N VAL A 6 14.65 6.10 -10.48
CA VAL A 6 14.28 5.20 -9.40
C VAL A 6 13.26 4.29 -10.04
N ILE A 7 13.74 3.13 -10.49
CA ILE A 7 12.89 2.02 -10.91
C ILE A 7 12.21 1.63 -9.60
N PHE A 8 11.10 2.26 -9.29
CA PHE A 8 10.19 1.75 -8.29
C PHE A 8 9.82 0.37 -8.85
N PRO A 9 10.24 -0.75 -8.22
CA PRO A 9 9.58 -2.01 -8.49
C PRO A 9 8.09 -1.70 -8.47
N LYS A 10 7.39 -1.99 -9.56
CA LYS A 10 5.93 -1.88 -9.64
C LYS A 10 5.36 -2.91 -8.68
N PHE A 11 5.50 -2.69 -7.39
CA PHE A 11 4.96 -3.55 -6.36
C PHE A 11 3.45 -3.45 -6.53
N PRO A 12 2.78 -4.56 -6.90
CA PRO A 12 1.35 -4.53 -7.10
C PRO A 12 0.70 -4.10 -5.80
N VAL A 13 -0.30 -3.23 -5.88
CA VAL A 13 -1.15 -2.78 -4.74
C VAL A 13 -1.49 -3.97 -3.82
N LYS A 14 -1.86 -5.10 -4.42
CA LYS A 14 -2.18 -6.35 -3.72
C LYS A 14 -1.07 -6.89 -2.83
N GLN A 15 0.19 -6.83 -3.28
CA GLN A 15 1.32 -7.41 -2.55
C GLN A 15 1.65 -6.58 -1.30
N ILE A 16 1.66 -5.25 -1.44
CA ILE A 16 1.85 -4.33 -0.33
C ILE A 16 0.69 -4.47 0.66
N ALA A 17 -0.55 -4.50 0.15
CA ALA A 17 -1.73 -4.66 0.99
C ALA A 17 -1.70 -5.94 1.83
N LYS A 18 -1.42 -7.08 1.20
CA LYS A 18 -1.33 -8.37 1.89
C LYS A 18 -0.25 -8.37 2.96
N ARG A 19 0.90 -7.72 2.70
CA ARG A 19 1.96 -7.56 3.71
C ARG A 19 1.47 -6.77 4.91
N ILE A 20 0.83 -5.62 4.69
CA ILE A 20 0.30 -4.75 5.76
C ILE A 20 -0.72 -5.50 6.62
N ILE A 21 -1.69 -6.16 5.97
CA ILE A 21 -2.75 -6.92 6.66
C ILE A 21 -2.15 -8.07 7.46
N HIS A 22 -1.22 -8.82 6.88
CA HIS A 22 -0.59 -9.96 7.53
C HIS A 22 0.26 -9.54 8.74
N MET A 23 1.05 -8.48 8.59
CA MET A 23 1.87 -7.94 9.68
C MET A 23 1.07 -7.14 10.70
N ARG A 24 -0.18 -6.76 10.37
CA ARG A 24 -1.00 -5.80 11.12
C ARG A 24 -0.26 -4.49 11.42
N GLN A 25 0.64 -4.12 10.52
CA GLN A 25 1.53 -2.99 10.65
C GLN A 25 1.70 -2.33 9.30
N ILE A 26 1.76 -1.01 9.30
CA ILE A 26 2.10 -0.21 8.12
C ILE A 26 3.24 0.74 8.50
N THR A 27 4.38 0.60 7.84
CA THR A 27 5.49 1.58 7.97
C THR A 27 5.18 2.84 7.16
N ARG A 28 5.92 3.92 7.40
CA ARG A 28 5.83 5.11 6.53
C ARG A 28 6.21 4.81 5.09
N ILE A 29 7.17 3.91 4.89
CA ILE A 29 7.59 3.45 3.56
C ILE A 29 6.45 2.67 2.88
N ASP A 30 5.79 1.76 3.62
CA ASP A 30 4.63 1.01 3.10
C ASP A 30 3.50 1.95 2.70
N GLN A 31 3.21 2.97 3.51
CA GLN A 31 2.20 3.97 3.19
C GLN A 31 2.54 4.72 1.89
N GLN A 32 3.77 5.21 1.75
CA GLN A 32 4.20 5.93 0.54
C GLN A 32 4.14 5.04 -0.70
N LEU A 33 4.65 3.81 -0.60
CA LEU A 33 4.62 2.84 -1.69
C LEU A 33 3.18 2.49 -2.06
N PHE A 34 2.32 2.20 -1.08
CA PHE A 34 0.93 1.85 -1.30
C PHE A 34 0.18 3.00 -1.98
N MET A 35 0.32 4.23 -1.47
CA MET A 35 -0.31 5.41 -2.07
C MET A 35 0.21 5.69 -3.48
N SER A 36 1.52 5.59 -3.71
CA SER A 36 2.10 5.77 -5.05
C SER A 36 1.57 4.74 -6.05
N ALA A 37 1.42 3.49 -5.63
CA ALA A 37 0.90 2.40 -6.46
C ALA A 37 -0.60 2.58 -6.76
N LEU A 38 -1.39 3.08 -5.81
CA LEU A 38 -2.80 3.40 -6.01
C LEU A 38 -2.98 4.56 -7.01
N LEU A 39 -2.23 5.65 -6.84
CA LEU A 39 -2.31 6.85 -7.68
C LEU A 39 -1.79 6.63 -9.11
N ALA A 40 -0.89 5.66 -9.31
CA ALA A 40 -0.38 5.31 -10.63
C ALA A 40 -1.39 4.52 -11.49
N LYS A 41 -2.52 4.09 -10.92
CA LYS A 41 -3.55 3.31 -11.62
C LYS A 41 -4.74 4.18 -12.00
N ALA A 42 -5.23 4.01 -13.23
CA ALA A 42 -6.45 4.66 -13.69
C ALA A 42 -7.72 4.15 -12.96
N SER A 43 -7.70 2.88 -12.54
CA SER A 43 -8.78 2.25 -11.77
C SER A 43 -8.25 1.08 -10.94
N LEU A 44 -8.97 0.78 -9.85
CA LEU A 44 -8.71 -0.36 -8.98
C LEU A 44 -9.65 -1.51 -9.32
N SER A 45 -9.14 -2.74 -9.34
CA SER A 45 -10.01 -3.92 -9.42
C SER A 45 -10.83 -4.07 -8.14
N LEU A 46 -11.92 -4.83 -8.19
CA LEU A 46 -12.74 -5.11 -7.01
C LEU A 46 -11.90 -5.70 -5.86
N GLU A 47 -10.99 -6.63 -6.16
CA GLU A 47 -10.09 -7.21 -5.16
C GLU A 47 -9.16 -6.15 -4.53
N GLU A 48 -8.64 -5.22 -5.34
CA GLU A 48 -7.80 -4.12 -4.82
C GLU A 48 -8.60 -3.15 -3.96
N GLN A 49 -9.84 -2.85 -4.35
CA GLN A 49 -10.75 -2.01 -3.54
C GLN A 49 -11.03 -2.67 -2.19
N THR A 50 -11.32 -3.97 -2.17
CA THR A 50 -11.52 -4.72 -0.92
C THR A 50 -10.29 -4.65 -0.02
N LEU A 51 -9.09 -4.84 -0.58
CA LEU A 51 -7.84 -4.76 0.17
C LEU A 51 -7.57 -3.35 0.74
N VAL A 52 -7.87 -2.29 -0.03
CA VAL A 52 -7.78 -0.91 0.45
C VAL A 52 -8.74 -0.67 1.60
N GLN A 53 -9.99 -1.13 1.46
CA GLN A 53 -11.03 -0.99 2.48
C GLN A 53 -10.65 -1.73 3.77
N GLU A 54 -10.11 -2.95 3.66
CA GLU A 54 -9.65 -3.74 4.81
C GLU A 54 -8.52 -3.03 5.57
N ILE A 55 -7.57 -2.43 4.86
CA ILE A 55 -6.48 -1.65 5.48
C ILE A 55 -7.04 -0.42 6.18
N TYR A 56 -7.94 0.32 5.51
CA TYR A 56 -8.57 1.50 6.09
C TYR A 56 -9.34 1.16 7.37
N ASP A 57 -10.18 0.13 7.33
CA ASP A 57 -10.94 -0.32 8.49
C ASP A 57 -10.02 -0.82 9.60
N GLY A 58 -8.95 -1.54 9.24
CA GLY A 58 -7.94 -2.00 10.18
C GLY A 58 -7.23 -0.84 10.89
N LEU A 59 -6.90 0.23 10.18
CA LEU A 59 -6.31 1.44 10.75
C LEU A 59 -7.32 2.17 11.66
N ASN A 60 -8.54 2.40 11.18
CA ASN A 60 -9.57 3.12 11.92
C ASN A 60 -9.98 2.41 13.22
N ARG A 61 -9.95 1.08 13.22
CA ARG A 61 -10.25 0.24 14.40
C ARG A 61 -9.04 -0.04 15.29
N GLY A 62 -7.84 0.42 14.91
CA GLY A 62 -6.60 0.15 15.63
C GLY A 62 -6.11 -1.31 15.55
N LEU A 63 -6.62 -2.10 14.60
CA LEU A 63 -6.17 -3.47 14.34
C LEU A 63 -4.86 -3.50 13.54
N ILE A 64 -4.64 -2.49 12.71
CA ILE A 64 -3.39 -2.23 12.01
C ILE A 64 -2.74 -1.02 12.68
N ARG A 65 -1.49 -1.16 13.09
CA ARG A 65 -0.73 -0.08 13.71
C ARG A 65 0.16 0.60 12.68
N VAL A 66 0.19 1.93 12.72
CA VAL A 66 1.23 2.69 12.01
C VAL A 66 2.51 2.56 12.83
N VAL A 67 3.56 2.06 12.21
CA VAL A 67 4.90 1.92 12.79
C VAL A 67 5.87 2.82 12.02
N GLU A 68 7.02 3.12 12.62
CA GLU A 68 8.06 3.95 11.98
C GLU A 68 8.69 3.26 10.77
#